data_AF-A0A327HMV5-F1
#
_entry.id   AF-A0A327HMV5-F1
#
_cell.length_a   1.000
_cell.length_b   1.000
_cell.length_c   1.000
_cell.angle_alpha   90.00
_cell.angle_beta   90.00
_cell.angle_gamma   90.00
#
_symmetry.space_group_name_H-M   'P 1'
#
loop_
_entity.id
_entity.type
_entity.pdbx_description
1 polymer ?
#
loop_
_entity_poly.entity_id
_entity_poly.type
_entity_poly.pdbx_seq_one_letter_code
_entity_poly.pdbx_strand_id
1 'polypeptide(L)'
;MASMANGRSNLYNASARAKARKATLIDTTRMRQLLQQGPESIGVSIGELGYRAEMDLYASRMSGADAVEAALFHNMDNDLSQVMRFCQGHLRALVAIYVERFDYEKAKTVLRAVNGGASDELIETQILPSENPRNSPWLQIVRTTEGLQEAVDAMSGTSWGRALSKLEGEPTLEELENTLDMQYFSDALKAVKGRDGSPRLLRYLRMEIDHRNVINQFRGIRQEMSQEKRSSIVIPGGKIDPATMRQASQAETDEELIESLRRSGSFDDTGFEEAMSASKSLGSLDPYAELMSHQRHAVLKRFSHLSPVSPFPVIHYIECKALEVRNLRLLVRGKSVGLPDEVIEAHLDY
;
A
#
# COMPACT_ATOMS: atom_id res chain seq x y z
N MET A 1 8.39 7.39 14.28
CA MET A 1 8.41 8.65 15.08
C MET A 1 9.24 9.68 14.35
N ALA A 2 8.63 10.43 13.44
CA ALA A 2 9.28 11.52 12.73
C ALA A 2 9.72 12.62 13.72
N SER A 3 11.03 12.70 13.99
CA SER A 3 11.65 13.89 14.59
C SER A 3 11.18 15.12 13.82
N MET A 4 10.51 16.06 14.51
CA MET A 4 10.04 17.30 13.90
C MET A 4 11.24 18.07 13.33
N ALA A 5 11.37 18.06 12.01
CA ALA A 5 12.40 18.78 11.31
C ALA A 5 12.07 20.29 11.35
N ASN A 6 12.62 20.99 12.34
CA ASN A 6 12.50 22.44 12.54
C ASN A 6 13.34 23.22 11.50
N GLY A 7 13.01 23.03 10.22
CA GLY A 7 13.70 23.65 9.08
C GLY A 7 12.70 24.20 8.06
N ARG A 8 13.15 25.17 7.26
CA ARG A 8 12.34 25.73 6.16
C ARG A 8 12.02 24.64 5.13
N SER A 9 10.74 24.53 4.76
CA SER A 9 10.29 23.59 3.73
C SER A 9 10.79 23.99 2.34
N ASN A 10 11.31 23.03 1.57
CA ASN A 10 11.80 23.25 0.21
C ASN A 10 10.74 22.87 -0.86
N LEU A 11 9.51 23.36 -0.69
CA LEU A 11 8.33 22.95 -1.48
C LEU A 11 8.53 23.07 -3.00
N TYR A 12 9.11 24.18 -3.48
CA TYR A 12 9.34 24.41 -4.91
C TYR A 12 10.27 23.35 -5.52
N ASN A 13 11.42 23.13 -4.89
CA ASN A 13 12.43 22.18 -5.38
C ASN A 13 11.90 20.74 -5.35
N ALA A 14 11.30 20.34 -4.22
CA ALA A 14 10.75 19.00 -4.07
C ALA A 14 9.58 18.74 -5.03
N SER A 15 8.69 19.71 -5.21
CA SER A 15 7.57 19.59 -6.16
C SER A 15 8.07 19.47 -7.61
N ALA A 16 9.10 20.24 -7.99
CA ALA A 16 9.69 20.17 -9.32
C ALA A 16 10.36 18.80 -9.57
N ARG A 17 11.14 18.31 -8.60
CA ARG A 17 11.79 16.98 -8.67
C ARG A 17 10.77 15.85 -8.76
N ALA A 18 9.71 15.88 -7.95
CA ALA A 18 8.65 14.88 -7.99
C ALA A 18 7.92 14.86 -9.34
N LYS A 19 7.63 16.03 -9.93
CA LYS A 19 7.02 16.11 -11.27
C LYS A 19 7.95 15.57 -12.36
N ALA A 20 9.24 15.91 -12.30
CA ALA A 20 10.22 15.39 -13.24
C ALA A 20 10.34 13.87 -13.16
N ARG A 21 10.40 13.30 -11.94
CA ARG A 21 10.40 11.85 -11.73
C ARG A 21 9.09 11.19 -12.15
N LYS A 22 7.95 11.84 -11.92
CA LYS A 22 6.66 11.32 -12.40
C LYS A 22 6.65 11.20 -13.93
N ALA A 23 7.22 12.17 -14.63
CA ALA A 23 7.27 12.16 -16.09
C ALA A 23 8.14 11.03 -16.68
N THR A 24 9.01 10.39 -15.86
CA THR A 24 9.82 9.24 -16.29
C THR A 24 9.18 7.90 -15.98
N LEU A 25 8.03 7.87 -15.28
CA LEU A 25 7.29 6.63 -15.02
C LEU A 25 6.75 6.05 -16.33
N ILE A 26 6.56 4.73 -16.33
CA ILE A 26 5.96 3.94 -17.40
C ILE A 26 4.50 4.35 -17.53
N ASP A 27 4.18 4.99 -18.66
CA ASP A 27 2.81 5.37 -18.98
C ASP A 27 1.98 4.16 -19.46
N THR A 28 0.66 4.38 -19.57
CA THR A 28 -0.30 3.38 -20.07
C THR A 28 0.09 2.78 -21.42
N THR A 29 0.66 3.58 -22.32
CA THR A 29 1.06 3.12 -23.65
C THR A 29 2.21 2.13 -23.55
N ARG A 30 3.25 2.47 -22.76
CA ARG A 30 4.38 1.58 -22.51
C ARG A 30 3.96 0.33 -21.74
N MET A 31 3.05 0.45 -20.78
CA MET A 31 2.53 -0.71 -20.06
C MET A 31 1.83 -1.71 -21.00
N ARG A 32 1.01 -1.21 -21.93
CA ARG A 32 0.40 -2.06 -22.98
C ARG A 32 1.44 -2.66 -23.92
N GLN A 33 2.52 -1.95 -24.24
CA GLN A 33 3.62 -2.51 -25.03
C GLN A 33 4.31 -3.66 -24.29
N LEU A 34 4.58 -3.51 -22.99
CA LEU A 34 5.14 -4.59 -22.16
C LEU A 34 4.17 -5.78 -22.07
N LEU A 35 2.86 -5.54 -22.00
CA LEU A 35 1.86 -6.60 -22.02
C LEU A 35 1.96 -7.47 -23.28
N GLN A 36 2.25 -6.89 -24.45
CA GLN A 36 2.39 -7.66 -25.68
C GLN A 36 3.70 -8.46 -25.78
N GLN A 37 4.60 -8.36 -24.79
CA GLN A 37 5.86 -9.08 -24.77
C GLN A 37 5.74 -10.47 -24.15
N GLY A 38 6.70 -11.34 -24.49
CA GLY A 38 6.84 -12.66 -23.90
C GLY A 38 7.55 -12.64 -22.55
N PRO A 39 7.44 -13.70 -21.74
CA PRO A 39 8.06 -13.79 -20.41
C PRO A 39 9.59 -13.62 -20.40
N GLU A 40 10.27 -13.99 -21.48
CA GLU A 40 11.74 -13.90 -21.58
C GLU A 40 12.23 -12.48 -21.92
N SER A 41 11.48 -11.73 -22.72
CA SER A 41 11.87 -10.38 -23.16
C SER A 41 11.42 -9.27 -22.22
N ILE A 42 10.34 -9.51 -21.45
CA ILE A 42 9.75 -8.49 -20.57
C ILE A 42 10.73 -7.97 -19.51
N GLY A 43 11.58 -8.83 -18.97
CA GLY A 43 12.61 -8.43 -18.00
C GLY A 43 13.68 -7.53 -18.62
N VAL A 44 14.01 -7.72 -19.90
CA VAL A 44 14.96 -6.84 -20.61
C VAL A 44 14.37 -5.44 -20.74
N SER A 45 13.13 -5.34 -21.24
CA SER A 45 12.45 -4.06 -21.39
C SER A 45 12.18 -3.36 -20.05
N ILE A 46 11.81 -4.08 -18.99
CA ILE A 46 11.65 -3.48 -17.65
C ILE A 46 12.96 -2.87 -17.16
N GLY A 47 14.09 -3.56 -17.31
CA GLY A 47 15.35 -2.96 -16.87
C GLY A 47 15.77 -1.74 -17.70
N GLU A 48 15.49 -1.71 -19.01
CA GLU A 48 15.70 -0.50 -19.85
C GLU A 48 14.84 0.68 -19.38
N LEU A 49 13.70 0.42 -18.73
CA LEU A 49 12.80 1.43 -18.16
C LEU A 49 13.23 1.90 -16.75
N GLY A 50 14.49 1.67 -16.36
CA GLY A 50 15.08 2.25 -15.14
C GLY A 50 15.26 1.27 -13.98
N TYR A 51 15.09 -0.03 -14.20
CA TYR A 51 15.26 -1.08 -13.20
C TYR A 51 16.53 -1.93 -13.39
N ARG A 52 17.34 -1.64 -14.41
CA ARG A 52 18.53 -2.41 -14.80
C ARG A 52 19.50 -2.66 -13.63
N ALA A 53 19.79 -1.62 -12.86
CA ALA A 53 20.77 -1.70 -11.77
C ALA A 53 20.37 -2.73 -10.70
N GLU A 54 19.13 -2.71 -10.24
CA GLU A 54 18.63 -3.70 -9.28
C GLU A 54 18.48 -5.09 -9.94
N MET A 55 18.06 -5.17 -11.21
CA MET A 55 17.96 -6.47 -11.89
C MET A 55 19.31 -7.18 -12.03
N ASP A 56 20.36 -6.45 -12.40
CA ASP A 56 21.70 -7.01 -12.58
C ASP A 56 22.28 -7.50 -11.23
N LEU A 57 21.88 -6.88 -10.12
CA LEU A 57 22.25 -7.31 -8.77
C LEU A 57 21.69 -8.71 -8.44
N TYR A 58 20.44 -8.98 -8.81
CA TYR A 58 19.75 -10.24 -8.53
C TYR A 58 20.00 -11.34 -9.57
N ALA A 59 20.48 -10.97 -10.78
CA ALA A 59 20.62 -11.88 -11.92
C ALA A 59 21.56 -13.09 -11.66
N SER A 60 22.46 -13.00 -10.67
CA SER A 60 23.38 -14.09 -10.32
C SER A 60 22.71 -15.28 -9.65
N ARG A 61 21.57 -15.07 -8.96
CA ARG A 61 20.91 -16.11 -8.16
C ARG A 61 19.40 -16.24 -8.40
N MET A 62 18.76 -15.20 -8.94
CA MET A 62 17.33 -15.19 -9.25
C MET A 62 17.15 -15.11 -10.77
N SER A 63 16.07 -15.70 -11.26
CA SER A 63 15.69 -15.64 -12.67
C SER A 63 14.20 -15.38 -12.85
N GLY A 64 13.80 -14.96 -14.06
CA GLY A 64 12.39 -14.80 -14.41
C GLY A 64 11.66 -13.82 -13.51
N ALA A 65 10.42 -14.17 -13.12
CA ALA A 65 9.54 -13.29 -12.37
C ALA A 65 10.11 -12.90 -11.00
N ASP A 66 10.72 -13.83 -10.27
CA ASP A 66 11.20 -13.57 -8.92
C ASP A 66 12.33 -12.55 -8.90
N ALA A 67 13.25 -12.61 -9.88
CA ALA A 67 14.32 -11.62 -10.03
C ALA A 67 13.77 -10.23 -10.32
N VAL A 68 12.77 -10.14 -11.19
CA VAL A 68 12.13 -8.87 -11.53
C VAL A 68 11.40 -8.32 -10.30
N GLU A 69 10.61 -9.12 -9.59
CA GLU A 69 9.90 -8.67 -8.39
C GLU A 69 10.85 -8.17 -7.31
N ALA A 70 11.94 -8.89 -7.03
CA ALA A 70 12.98 -8.45 -6.10
C ALA A 70 13.59 -7.11 -6.51
N ALA A 71 13.89 -6.94 -7.80
CA ALA A 71 14.41 -5.69 -8.34
C ALA A 71 13.42 -4.53 -8.23
N LEU A 72 12.14 -4.77 -8.51
CA LEU A 72 11.08 -3.76 -8.40
C LEU A 72 10.92 -3.28 -6.95
N PHE A 73 10.93 -4.20 -5.97
CA PHE A 73 10.85 -3.85 -4.55
C PHE A 73 12.08 -3.09 -4.06
N HIS A 74 13.28 -3.53 -4.43
CA HIS A 74 14.52 -2.82 -4.09
C HIS A 74 14.54 -1.41 -4.71
N ASN A 75 14.16 -1.28 -5.98
CA ASN A 75 14.07 0.02 -6.64
C ASN A 75 13.07 0.95 -5.92
N MET A 76 11.91 0.43 -5.50
CA MET A 76 10.93 1.18 -4.73
C MET A 76 11.50 1.70 -3.41
N ASP A 77 12.19 0.85 -2.66
CA ASP A 77 12.87 1.21 -1.42
C ASP A 77 13.93 2.32 -1.61
N ASN A 78 14.70 2.21 -2.70
CA ASN A 78 15.68 3.22 -3.09
C ASN A 78 15.01 4.52 -3.50
N ASP A 79 13.89 4.48 -4.21
CA ASP A 79 13.16 5.66 -4.64
C ASP A 79 12.54 6.40 -3.44
N LEU A 80 11.86 5.69 -2.54
CA LEU A 80 11.30 6.26 -1.30
C LEU A 80 12.40 6.92 -0.44
N SER A 81 13.56 6.29 -0.34
CA SER A 81 14.76 6.84 0.30
C SER A 81 15.18 8.18 -0.30
N GLN A 82 15.26 8.23 -1.64
CA GLN A 82 15.66 9.43 -2.38
C GLN A 82 14.63 10.55 -2.22
N VAL A 83 13.34 10.22 -2.29
CA VAL A 83 12.24 11.15 -2.06
C VAL A 83 12.37 11.79 -0.68
N MET A 84 12.53 10.97 0.35
CA MET A 84 12.72 11.49 1.70
C MET A 84 13.97 12.38 1.79
N ARG A 85 15.11 11.96 1.23
CA ARG A 85 16.37 12.75 1.23
C ARG A 85 16.22 14.16 0.66
N PHE A 86 15.45 14.34 -0.41
CA PHE A 86 15.27 15.68 -0.99
C PHE A 86 14.13 16.47 -0.35
N CYS A 87 13.25 15.87 0.46
CA CYS A 87 12.27 16.62 1.24
C CYS A 87 12.91 17.17 2.52
N GLN A 88 12.65 18.45 2.81
CA GLN A 88 13.21 19.16 3.97
C GLN A 88 12.11 19.80 4.83
N GLY A 89 12.42 20.01 6.12
CA GLY A 89 11.54 20.73 7.04
C GLY A 89 10.18 20.06 7.20
N HIS A 90 9.13 20.89 7.29
CA HIS A 90 7.76 20.43 7.45
C HIS A 90 7.24 19.60 6.27
N LEU A 91 7.68 19.87 5.04
CA LEU A 91 7.35 19.03 3.89
C LEU A 91 7.78 17.58 4.13
N ARG A 92 9.00 17.36 4.66
CA ARG A 92 9.50 16.02 4.94
C ARG A 92 8.60 15.30 5.94
N ALA A 93 8.13 15.99 6.98
CA ALA A 93 7.21 15.41 7.95
C ALA A 93 5.87 15.00 7.29
N LEU A 94 5.29 15.84 6.44
CA LEU A 94 4.03 15.51 5.75
C LEU A 94 4.17 14.36 4.75
N VAL A 95 5.30 14.28 4.04
CA VAL A 95 5.58 13.16 3.12
C VAL A 95 5.89 11.88 3.90
N ALA A 96 6.57 11.97 5.05
CA ALA A 96 6.87 10.83 5.91
C ALA A 96 5.60 10.08 6.33
N ILE A 97 4.52 10.80 6.65
CA ILE A 97 3.21 10.21 6.99
C ILE A 97 2.77 9.20 5.92
N TYR A 98 3.02 9.53 4.65
CA TYR A 98 2.68 8.68 3.54
C TYR A 98 3.67 7.53 3.34
N VAL A 99 4.97 7.83 3.45
CA VAL A 99 6.05 6.84 3.25
C VAL A 99 6.08 5.78 4.36
N GLU A 100 5.72 6.12 5.60
CA GLU A 100 5.72 5.19 6.73
C GLU A 100 4.86 3.93 6.46
N ARG A 101 3.84 4.02 5.58
CA ARG A 101 2.99 2.88 5.21
C ARG A 101 3.76 1.67 4.67
N PHE A 102 4.86 1.92 3.96
CA PHE A 102 5.67 0.84 3.38
C PHE A 102 6.39 0.04 4.48
N ASP A 103 6.76 0.69 5.60
CA ASP A 103 7.32 0.00 6.76
C ASP A 103 6.25 -0.84 7.48
N TYR A 104 5.01 -0.35 7.56
CA TYR A 104 3.88 -1.15 8.09
C TYR A 104 3.58 -2.37 7.22
N GLU A 105 3.59 -2.23 5.89
CA GLU A 105 3.41 -3.38 4.99
C GLU A 105 4.57 -4.37 5.08
N LYS A 106 5.82 -3.91 5.27
CA LYS A 106 6.95 -4.81 5.57
C LYS A 106 6.79 -5.55 6.89
N ALA A 107 6.31 -4.88 7.94
CA ALA A 107 6.00 -5.54 9.20
C ALA A 107 4.96 -6.65 9.02
N LYS A 108 3.90 -6.41 8.24
CA LYS A 108 2.91 -7.46 7.89
C LYS A 108 3.56 -8.61 7.12
N THR A 109 4.42 -8.32 6.15
CA THR A 109 5.15 -9.34 5.39
C THR A 109 6.01 -10.22 6.29
N VAL A 110 6.72 -9.63 7.27
CA VAL A 110 7.50 -10.39 8.26
C VAL A 110 6.60 -11.26 9.12
N LEU A 111 5.51 -10.71 9.66
CA LEU A 111 4.57 -11.46 10.48
C LEU A 111 3.93 -12.63 9.72
N ARG A 112 3.56 -12.42 8.44
CA ARG A 112 3.06 -13.47 7.55
C ARG A 112 4.09 -14.57 7.32
N ALA A 113 5.34 -14.19 7.07
CA ALA A 113 6.41 -15.15 6.83
C ALA A 113 6.70 -16.01 8.07
N VAL A 114 6.78 -15.38 9.25
CA VAL A 114 6.98 -16.07 10.53
C VAL A 114 5.78 -16.98 10.86
N ASN A 115 4.55 -16.47 10.72
CA ASN A 115 3.34 -17.27 10.96
C ASN A 115 3.22 -18.46 10.00
N GLY A 116 3.65 -18.29 8.74
CA GLY A 116 3.67 -19.35 7.74
C GLY A 116 4.79 -20.38 7.92
N GLY A 117 5.69 -20.19 8.88
CA GLY A 117 6.84 -21.07 9.09
C GLY A 117 7.85 -21.03 7.95
N ALA A 118 7.95 -19.91 7.22
CA ALA A 118 8.94 -19.76 6.17
C ALA A 118 10.36 -19.82 6.79
N SER A 119 11.27 -20.58 6.16
CA SER A 119 12.64 -20.67 6.63
C SER A 119 13.39 -19.35 6.45
N ASP A 120 14.39 -19.09 7.31
CA ASP A 120 15.27 -17.92 7.20
C ASP A 120 15.86 -17.78 5.80
N GLU A 121 16.26 -18.91 5.19
CA GLU A 121 16.78 -18.95 3.82
C GLU A 121 15.72 -18.52 2.80
N LEU A 122 14.49 -19.02 2.91
CA LEU A 122 13.40 -18.63 1.99
C LEU A 122 13.08 -17.13 2.13
N ILE A 123 13.05 -16.63 3.37
CA ILE A 123 12.77 -15.23 3.65
C ILE A 123 13.89 -14.36 3.07
N GLU A 124 15.15 -14.68 3.35
CA GLU A 124 16.30 -13.93 2.86
C GLU A 124 16.45 -13.98 1.35
N THR A 125 16.09 -15.09 0.71
CA THR A 125 16.33 -15.25 -0.73
C THR A 125 15.15 -14.76 -1.58
N GLN A 126 13.91 -14.87 -1.11
CA GLN A 126 12.72 -14.61 -1.93
C GLN A 126 11.82 -13.49 -1.40
N ILE A 127 11.62 -13.39 -0.09
CA ILE A 127 10.63 -12.45 0.49
C ILE A 127 11.26 -11.08 0.79
N LEU A 128 12.42 -11.09 1.43
CA LEU A 128 13.20 -9.92 1.81
C LEU A 128 14.66 -10.10 1.37
N PRO A 129 14.95 -10.02 0.05
CA PRO A 129 16.30 -10.17 -0.50
C PRO A 129 17.36 -9.38 0.28
N SER A 130 18.42 -10.04 0.77
CA SER A 130 19.46 -9.42 1.60
C SER A 130 20.33 -8.40 0.88
N GLU A 131 20.38 -8.44 -0.45
CA GLU A 131 21.06 -7.43 -1.27
C GLU A 131 20.44 -6.04 -1.15
N ASN A 132 19.18 -5.96 -0.73
CA ASN A 132 18.56 -4.69 -0.39
C ASN A 132 18.88 -4.34 1.07
N PRO A 133 19.71 -3.32 1.34
CA PRO A 133 20.13 -2.99 2.70
C PRO A 133 18.97 -2.54 3.60
N ARG A 134 17.83 -2.14 3.03
CA ARG A 134 16.64 -1.79 3.81
C ARG A 134 15.94 -3.00 4.42
N ASN A 135 16.29 -4.22 3.98
CA ASN A 135 15.76 -5.45 4.52
C ASN A 135 16.54 -5.92 5.76
N SER A 136 17.76 -5.43 6.00
CA SER A 136 18.60 -5.90 7.11
C SER A 136 17.94 -5.83 8.49
N PRO A 137 17.22 -4.77 8.89
CA PRO A 137 16.54 -4.74 10.18
C PRO A 137 15.44 -5.81 10.30
N TRP A 138 14.75 -6.10 9.19
CA TRP A 138 13.67 -7.08 9.13
C TRP A 138 14.20 -8.52 9.13
N LEU A 139 15.29 -8.77 8.40
CA LEU A 139 15.99 -10.04 8.41
C LEU A 139 16.58 -10.36 9.78
N GLN A 140 17.08 -9.35 10.49
CA GLN A 140 17.57 -9.53 11.85
C GLN A 140 16.45 -9.99 12.79
N ILE A 141 15.25 -9.40 12.68
CA ILE A 141 14.09 -9.83 13.47
C ILE A 141 13.82 -11.31 13.19
N VAL A 142 13.58 -11.66 11.93
CA VAL A 142 13.25 -13.03 11.50
C VAL A 142 14.24 -14.07 12.05
N ARG A 143 15.55 -13.84 11.89
CA ARG A 143 16.61 -14.79 12.31
C ARG A 143 16.71 -14.98 13.82
N THR A 144 16.11 -14.08 14.62
CA THR A 144 16.23 -14.09 16.08
C THR A 144 14.95 -14.45 16.80
N THR A 145 13.90 -14.83 16.07
CA THR A 145 12.56 -15.00 16.63
C THR A 145 11.92 -16.29 16.16
N GLU A 146 11.45 -17.10 17.09
CA GLU A 146 10.68 -18.30 16.84
C GLU A 146 9.19 -18.00 17.12
N GLY A 147 8.44 -17.72 16.06
CA GLY A 147 7.00 -17.48 16.14
C GLY A 147 6.59 -16.01 16.33
N LEU A 148 5.27 -15.79 16.34
CA LEU A 148 4.69 -14.45 16.26
C LEU A 148 4.99 -13.57 17.48
N GLN A 149 4.96 -14.13 18.68
CA GLN A 149 5.15 -13.36 19.91
C GLN A 149 6.56 -12.77 20.00
N GLU A 150 7.58 -13.58 19.72
CA GLU A 150 8.97 -13.12 19.71
C GLU A 150 9.22 -12.09 18.60
N ALA A 151 8.59 -12.26 17.42
CA ALA A 151 8.64 -11.28 16.35
C ALA A 151 8.04 -9.92 16.76
N VAL A 152 6.93 -9.93 17.51
CA VAL A 152 6.32 -8.71 18.08
C VAL A 152 7.26 -8.05 19.09
N ASP A 153 7.87 -8.83 19.98
CA ASP A 153 8.78 -8.33 21.01
C ASP A 153 10.06 -7.74 20.41
N ALA A 154 10.61 -8.36 19.37
CA ALA A 154 11.75 -7.85 18.61
C ALA A 154 11.44 -6.52 17.89
N MET A 155 10.17 -6.26 17.57
CA MET A 155 9.72 -4.99 16.99
C MET A 155 9.41 -3.90 18.02
N SER A 156 9.46 -4.18 19.33
CA SER A 156 9.05 -3.26 20.41
C SER A 156 9.74 -1.89 20.42
N GLY A 157 10.91 -1.76 19.80
CA GLY A 157 11.60 -0.47 19.64
C GLY A 157 10.93 0.53 18.69
N THR A 158 9.94 0.08 17.89
CA THR A 158 9.27 0.90 16.88
C THR A 158 7.92 1.45 17.40
N SER A 159 7.27 2.35 16.64
CA SER A 159 5.91 2.79 17.00
C SER A 159 4.89 1.66 16.87
N TRP A 160 5.05 0.80 15.85
CA TRP A 160 4.14 -0.31 15.59
C TRP A 160 4.35 -1.48 16.56
N GLY A 161 5.58 -1.85 16.90
CA GLY A 161 5.81 -2.93 17.87
C GLY A 161 5.24 -2.61 19.25
N ARG A 162 5.29 -1.35 19.69
CA ARG A 162 4.63 -0.90 20.93
C ARG A 162 3.10 -0.95 20.88
N ALA A 163 2.50 -0.93 19.70
CA ALA A 163 1.07 -1.11 19.54
C ALA A 163 0.71 -2.60 19.61
N LEU A 164 1.51 -3.45 18.96
CA LEU A 164 1.34 -4.90 18.98
C LEU A 164 1.56 -5.49 20.38
N SER A 165 2.55 -5.00 21.13
CA SER A 165 2.85 -5.47 22.50
C SER A 165 1.75 -5.16 23.53
N LYS A 166 0.72 -4.40 23.17
CA LYS A 166 -0.43 -4.10 24.03
C LYS A 166 -1.58 -5.10 23.86
N LEU A 167 -1.50 -5.95 22.84
CA LEU A 167 -2.46 -7.03 22.67
C LEU A 167 -2.23 -8.05 23.79
N GLU A 168 -3.32 -8.46 24.44
CA GLU A 168 -3.28 -9.46 25.50
C GLU A 168 -3.48 -10.86 24.91
N GLY A 169 -2.88 -11.88 25.54
CA GLY A 169 -2.99 -13.27 25.10
C GLY A 169 -2.11 -13.62 23.91
N GLU A 170 -2.55 -14.59 23.11
CA GLU A 170 -1.90 -15.01 21.86
C GLU A 170 -2.69 -14.45 20.66
N PRO A 171 -2.37 -13.24 20.19
CA PRO A 171 -3.12 -12.62 19.11
C PRO A 171 -2.92 -13.38 17.79
N THR A 172 -4.00 -13.55 17.05
CA THR A 172 -3.97 -14.11 15.71
C THR A 172 -3.25 -13.17 14.73
N LEU A 173 -2.75 -13.71 13.61
CA LEU A 173 -2.14 -12.90 12.55
C LEU A 173 -3.09 -11.78 12.07
N GLU A 174 -4.38 -12.07 11.96
CA GLU A 174 -5.40 -11.09 11.57
C GLU A 174 -5.49 -9.92 12.57
N GLU A 175 -5.46 -10.19 13.87
CA GLU A 175 -5.49 -9.17 14.92
C GLU A 175 -4.22 -8.32 14.91
N LEU A 176 -3.05 -8.93 14.67
CA LEU A 176 -1.78 -8.23 14.52
C LEU A 176 -1.81 -7.29 13.31
N GLU A 177 -2.24 -7.77 12.14
CA GLU A 177 -2.33 -6.96 10.92
C GLU A 177 -3.34 -5.82 11.05
N ASN A 178 -4.50 -6.08 11.66
CA ASN A 178 -5.50 -5.05 11.94
C ASN A 178 -4.95 -3.99 12.90
N THR A 179 -4.21 -4.40 13.94
CA THR A 179 -3.56 -3.47 14.87
C THR A 179 -2.51 -2.60 14.18
N LEU A 180 -1.74 -3.17 13.24
CA LEU A 180 -0.81 -2.40 12.39
C LEU A 180 -1.54 -1.35 11.56
N ASP A 181 -2.65 -1.71 10.90
CA ASP A 181 -3.45 -0.77 10.11
C ASP A 181 -4.04 0.34 10.99
N MET A 182 -4.64 -0.01 12.13
CA MET A 182 -5.18 0.96 13.09
C MET A 182 -4.11 1.92 13.61
N GLN A 183 -2.92 1.40 13.94
CA GLN A 183 -1.82 2.20 14.45
C GLN A 183 -1.29 3.16 13.38
N TYR A 184 -1.11 2.70 12.13
CA TYR A 184 -0.70 3.55 11.02
C TYR A 184 -1.66 4.73 10.84
N PHE A 185 -2.97 4.47 10.72
CA PHE A 185 -3.93 5.55 10.50
C PHE A 185 -4.09 6.46 11.72
N SER A 186 -3.99 5.93 12.93
CA SER A 186 -3.97 6.73 14.17
C SER A 186 -2.81 7.71 14.18
N ASP A 187 -1.59 7.24 13.87
CA ASP A 187 -0.40 8.08 13.82
C ASP A 187 -0.46 9.09 12.67
N ALA A 188 -0.92 8.66 11.49
CA ALA A 188 -1.09 9.54 10.33
C ALA A 188 -2.09 10.67 10.62
N LEU A 189 -3.24 10.36 11.24
CA LEU A 189 -4.23 11.37 11.63
C LEU A 189 -3.69 12.34 12.68
N LYS A 190 -2.94 11.85 13.68
CA LYS A 190 -2.31 12.72 14.70
C LYS A 190 -1.27 13.65 14.08
N ALA A 191 -0.41 13.11 13.21
CA ALA A 191 0.62 13.86 12.53
C ALA A 191 0.03 14.95 11.62
N VAL A 192 -1.04 14.66 10.87
CA VAL A 192 -1.71 15.67 10.04
C VAL A 192 -2.53 16.68 10.85
N LYS A 193 -3.06 16.34 12.02
CA LYS A 193 -3.80 17.29 12.88
C LYS A 193 -2.90 18.25 13.67
N GLY A 194 -1.58 18.08 13.61
CA GLY A 194 -0.62 18.97 14.25
C GLY A 194 -0.69 20.41 13.73
N ARG A 195 0.12 21.29 14.35
CA ARG A 195 0.08 22.76 14.17
C ARG A 195 0.21 23.24 12.72
N ASP A 196 0.81 22.43 11.86
CA ASP A 196 1.07 22.72 10.45
C ASP A 196 0.35 21.75 9.47
N GLY A 197 -0.75 21.13 9.93
CA GLY A 197 -1.55 20.18 9.17
C GLY A 197 -2.08 20.68 7.82
N SER A 198 -2.24 19.76 6.85
CA SER A 198 -2.93 20.04 5.58
C SER A 198 -4.37 19.51 5.65
N PRO A 199 -5.41 20.36 5.65
CA PRO A 199 -6.81 19.92 5.67
C PRO A 199 -7.17 19.00 4.49
N ARG A 200 -6.53 19.22 3.33
CA ARG A 200 -6.69 18.35 2.16
C ARG A 200 -6.07 16.97 2.38
N LEU A 201 -4.91 16.90 3.04
CA LEU A 201 -4.27 15.62 3.36
C LEU A 201 -5.07 14.87 4.42
N LEU A 202 -5.61 15.58 5.41
CA LEU A 202 -6.55 14.98 6.37
C LEU A 202 -7.76 14.41 5.64
N ARG A 203 -8.38 15.17 4.73
CA ARG A 203 -9.52 14.69 3.93
C ARG A 203 -9.17 13.45 3.11
N TYR A 204 -7.95 13.37 2.58
CA TYR A 204 -7.48 12.22 1.82
C TYR A 204 -7.28 10.98 2.72
N LEU A 205 -6.60 11.12 3.86
CA LEU A 205 -6.41 10.01 4.81
C LEU A 205 -7.75 9.47 5.34
N ARG A 206 -8.71 10.35 5.63
CA ARG A 206 -10.06 9.93 6.08
C ARG A 206 -10.80 9.13 5.01
N MET A 207 -10.67 9.52 3.73
CA MET A 207 -11.21 8.75 2.60
C MET A 207 -10.54 7.39 2.49
N GLU A 208 -9.22 7.33 2.68
CA GLU A 208 -8.48 6.08 2.62
C GLU A 208 -8.90 5.11 3.73
N ILE A 209 -9.14 5.62 4.95
CA ILE A 209 -9.71 4.85 6.06
C ILE A 209 -11.08 4.29 5.67
N ASP A 210 -11.96 5.12 5.09
CA ASP A 210 -13.29 4.67 4.63
C ASP A 210 -13.16 3.54 3.59
N HIS A 211 -12.31 3.70 2.58
CA HIS A 211 -12.12 2.68 1.54
C HIS A 211 -11.56 1.37 2.12
N ARG A 212 -10.63 1.46 3.08
CA ARG A 212 -10.11 0.26 3.77
C ARG A 212 -11.22 -0.42 4.57
N ASN A 213 -12.02 0.34 5.31
CA ASN A 213 -13.14 -0.20 6.08
C ASN A 213 -14.17 -0.86 5.16
N VAL A 214 -14.55 -0.21 4.06
CA VAL A 214 -15.52 -0.75 3.09
C VAL A 214 -15.02 -2.07 2.50
N ILE A 215 -13.75 -2.16 2.06
CA ILE A 215 -13.17 -3.44 1.61
C ILE A 215 -13.16 -4.49 2.71
N ASN A 216 -12.82 -4.13 3.94
CA ASN A 216 -12.84 -5.05 5.07
C ASN A 216 -14.27 -5.56 5.36
N GLN A 217 -15.30 -4.72 5.19
CA GLN A 217 -16.70 -5.14 5.33
C GLN A 217 -17.11 -6.13 4.24
N PHE A 218 -16.81 -5.87 2.96
CA PHE A 218 -17.07 -6.82 1.88
C PHE A 218 -16.33 -8.14 2.10
N ARG A 219 -15.05 -8.07 2.51
CA ARG A 219 -14.27 -9.27 2.84
C ARG A 219 -14.93 -10.06 3.97
N GLY A 220 -15.39 -9.37 5.02
CA GLY A 220 -16.03 -10.02 6.15
C GLY A 220 -17.36 -10.68 5.80
N ILE A 221 -18.13 -10.12 4.87
CA ILE A 221 -19.34 -10.78 4.34
C ILE A 221 -18.97 -12.10 3.68
N ARG A 222 -17.98 -12.09 2.77
CA ARG A 222 -17.55 -13.29 2.04
C ARG A 222 -16.92 -14.37 2.93
N GLN A 223 -16.31 -13.96 4.03
CA GLN A 223 -15.70 -14.85 5.03
C GLN A 223 -16.70 -15.25 6.13
N GLU A 224 -17.97 -14.88 6.01
CA GLU A 224 -19.02 -15.16 7.00
C GLU A 224 -18.63 -14.70 8.42
N MET A 225 -17.90 -13.58 8.52
CA MET A 225 -17.46 -13.01 9.78
C MET A 225 -18.66 -12.48 10.58
N SER A 226 -18.66 -12.72 11.89
CA SER A 226 -19.69 -12.20 12.78
C SER A 226 -19.77 -10.66 12.72
N GLN A 227 -20.95 -10.12 12.97
CA GLN A 227 -21.18 -8.66 12.96
C GLN A 227 -20.32 -7.96 14.02
N GLU A 228 -20.09 -8.60 15.17
CA GLU A 228 -19.22 -8.09 16.23
C GLU A 228 -17.77 -8.01 15.76
N LYS A 229 -17.26 -9.06 15.09
CA LYS A 229 -15.90 -9.08 14.55
C LYS A 229 -15.73 -8.03 13.45
N ARG A 230 -16.70 -7.92 12.53
CA ARG A 230 -16.68 -6.88 11.49
C ARG A 230 -16.70 -5.47 12.06
N SER A 231 -17.40 -5.27 13.18
CA SER A 231 -17.44 -3.98 13.89
C SER A 231 -16.13 -3.69 14.62
N SER A 232 -15.45 -4.70 15.18
CA SER A 232 -14.21 -4.51 15.95
C SER A 232 -13.00 -4.18 15.07
N ILE A 233 -13.00 -4.60 13.80
CA ILE A 233 -11.93 -4.28 12.83
C ILE A 233 -12.13 -2.94 12.10
N VAL A 234 -13.15 -2.17 12.44
CA VAL A 234 -13.38 -0.84 11.84
C VAL A 234 -12.30 0.12 12.30
N ILE A 235 -11.53 0.64 11.35
CA ILE A 235 -10.50 1.64 11.60
C ILE A 235 -11.18 2.99 11.88
N PRO A 236 -10.95 3.61 13.04
CA PRO A 236 -11.60 4.86 13.40
C PRO A 236 -11.02 6.06 12.65
N GLY A 237 -11.83 7.12 12.51
CA GLY A 237 -11.38 8.41 11.97
C GLY A 237 -11.66 8.64 10.49
N GLY A 238 -12.42 7.76 9.83
CA GLY A 238 -12.93 7.94 8.47
C GLY A 238 -13.84 9.17 8.30
N LYS A 239 -14.34 9.41 7.08
CA LYS A 239 -15.38 10.42 6.84
C LYS A 239 -16.77 9.87 7.11
N ILE A 240 -16.99 8.59 6.83
CA ILE A 240 -18.26 7.94 7.16
C ILE A 240 -18.42 7.98 8.68
N ASP A 241 -19.60 8.40 9.12
CA ASP A 241 -19.85 8.54 10.55
C ASP A 241 -19.92 7.17 11.24
N PRO A 242 -19.56 7.08 12.52
CA PRO A 242 -19.54 5.80 13.23
C PRO A 242 -20.91 5.12 13.36
N ALA A 243 -22.02 5.85 13.24
CA ALA A 243 -23.35 5.23 13.28
C ALA A 243 -23.64 4.51 11.96
N THR A 244 -23.41 5.16 10.83
CA THR A 244 -23.55 4.55 9.50
C THR A 244 -22.60 3.36 9.32
N MET A 245 -21.33 3.48 9.75
CA MET A 245 -20.38 2.36 9.63
C MET A 245 -20.77 1.15 10.52
N ARG A 246 -21.33 1.39 11.71
CA ARG A 246 -21.88 0.31 12.55
C ARG A 246 -23.08 -0.37 11.90
N GLN A 247 -23.97 0.40 11.29
CA GLN A 247 -25.09 -0.16 10.52
C GLN A 247 -24.61 -0.96 9.31
N ALA A 248 -23.64 -0.44 8.56
CA ALA A 248 -23.01 -1.14 7.45
C ALA A 248 -22.38 -2.47 7.88
N SER A 249 -21.83 -2.55 9.11
CA SER A 249 -21.26 -3.79 9.66
C SER A 249 -22.30 -4.87 9.99
N GLN A 250 -23.60 -4.54 9.92
CA GLN A 250 -24.71 -5.48 10.09
C GLN A 250 -25.20 -6.07 8.76
N ALA A 251 -24.78 -5.52 7.62
CA ALA A 251 -25.21 -5.98 6.30
C ALA A 251 -24.78 -7.42 6.02
N GLU A 252 -25.64 -8.24 5.45
CA GLU A 252 -25.36 -9.64 5.11
C GLU A 252 -24.98 -9.82 3.63
N THR A 253 -25.24 -8.82 2.81
CA THR A 253 -24.96 -8.84 1.36
C THR A 253 -24.23 -7.58 0.89
N ASP A 254 -23.57 -7.68 -0.26
CA ASP A 254 -22.90 -6.56 -0.92
C ASP A 254 -23.88 -5.40 -1.19
N GLU A 255 -25.12 -5.72 -1.61
CA GLU A 255 -26.20 -4.76 -1.82
C GLU A 255 -26.58 -4.01 -0.54
N GLU A 256 -26.85 -4.75 0.54
CA GLU A 256 -27.23 -4.16 1.84
C GLU A 256 -26.11 -3.28 2.41
N LEU A 257 -24.86 -3.67 2.17
CA LEU A 257 -23.69 -2.91 2.59
C LEU A 257 -23.65 -1.57 1.85
N ILE A 258 -23.74 -1.59 0.52
CA ILE A 258 -23.75 -0.37 -0.30
C ILE A 258 -24.91 0.54 0.08
N GLU A 259 -26.11 0.00 0.27
CA GLU A 259 -27.29 0.77 0.64
C GLU A 259 -27.16 1.40 2.04
N SER A 260 -26.54 0.68 2.98
CA SER A 260 -26.22 1.24 4.30
C SER A 260 -25.23 2.40 4.19
N LEU A 261 -24.20 2.27 3.36
CA LEU A 261 -23.16 3.30 3.18
C LEU A 261 -23.69 4.56 2.48
N ARG A 262 -24.65 4.43 1.54
CA ARG A 262 -25.32 5.55 0.85
C ARG A 262 -26.01 6.54 1.78
N ARG A 263 -26.36 6.14 3.00
CA ARG A 263 -26.94 7.03 4.02
C ARG A 263 -25.95 8.09 4.50
N SER A 264 -24.64 7.86 4.31
CA SER A 264 -23.62 8.86 4.60
C SER A 264 -23.38 9.75 3.40
N GLY A 265 -23.67 11.05 3.52
CA GLY A 265 -23.34 12.03 2.47
C GLY A 265 -21.84 12.22 2.20
N SER A 266 -20.97 11.49 2.91
CA SER A 266 -19.52 11.45 2.67
C SER A 266 -19.06 10.26 1.83
N PHE A 267 -19.94 9.28 1.59
CA PHE A 267 -19.68 8.12 0.76
C PHE A 267 -19.86 8.48 -0.72
N ASP A 268 -18.89 8.11 -1.55
CA ASP A 268 -18.94 8.27 -3.00
C ASP A 268 -19.31 6.91 -3.62
N ASP A 269 -20.59 6.75 -3.94
CA ASP A 269 -21.13 5.50 -4.49
C ASP A 269 -20.96 5.39 -6.01
N THR A 270 -20.32 6.37 -6.65
CA THR A 270 -20.07 6.38 -8.09
C THR A 270 -19.28 5.14 -8.50
N GLY A 271 -19.87 4.32 -9.39
CA GLY A 271 -19.26 3.11 -9.95
C GLY A 271 -19.47 1.83 -9.11
N PHE A 272 -20.09 1.90 -7.93
CA PHE A 272 -20.28 0.71 -7.08
C PHE A 272 -21.24 -0.33 -7.67
N GLU A 273 -22.21 0.08 -8.49
CA GLU A 273 -23.13 -0.85 -9.16
C GLU A 273 -22.42 -1.70 -10.23
N GLU A 274 -21.57 -1.05 -11.03
CA GLU A 274 -20.72 -1.72 -12.02
C GLU A 274 -19.71 -2.65 -11.34
N ALA A 275 -19.04 -2.15 -10.29
CA ALA A 275 -18.11 -2.95 -9.49
C ALA A 275 -18.78 -4.15 -8.84
N MET A 276 -20.02 -4.02 -8.36
CA MET A 276 -20.79 -5.12 -7.79
C MET A 276 -21.14 -6.19 -8.83
N SER A 277 -21.57 -5.77 -10.02
CA SER A 277 -21.85 -6.70 -11.13
C SER A 277 -20.59 -7.47 -11.54
N ALA A 278 -19.46 -6.77 -11.73
CA ALA A 278 -18.18 -7.38 -12.07
C ALA A 278 -17.66 -8.30 -10.95
N SER A 279 -17.79 -7.88 -9.69
CA SER A 279 -17.42 -8.63 -8.48
C SER A 279 -18.15 -9.97 -8.42
N LYS A 280 -19.46 -9.98 -8.70
CA LYS A 280 -20.26 -11.21 -8.77
C LYS A 280 -19.85 -12.11 -9.93
N SER A 281 -19.56 -11.54 -11.10
CA SER A 281 -19.14 -12.31 -12.27
C SER A 281 -17.77 -12.95 -12.09
N LEU A 282 -16.83 -12.25 -11.45
CA LEU A 282 -15.45 -12.71 -11.24
C LEU A 282 -15.28 -13.54 -9.96
N GLY A 283 -16.23 -13.46 -9.02
CA GLY A 283 -16.08 -14.04 -7.69
C GLY A 283 -14.99 -13.36 -6.85
N SER A 284 -14.53 -12.16 -7.22
CA SER A 284 -13.41 -11.45 -6.59
C SER A 284 -13.82 -10.09 -6.03
N LEU A 285 -13.09 -9.60 -5.02
CA LEU A 285 -13.24 -8.25 -4.47
C LEU A 285 -12.49 -7.20 -5.29
N ASP A 286 -11.69 -7.64 -6.27
CA ASP A 286 -10.81 -6.78 -7.06
C ASP A 286 -11.56 -5.60 -7.71
N PRO A 287 -12.77 -5.77 -8.30
CA PRO A 287 -13.49 -4.64 -8.89
C PRO A 287 -13.79 -3.51 -7.90
N TYR A 288 -14.11 -3.83 -6.64
CA TYR A 288 -14.30 -2.82 -5.60
C TYR A 288 -12.97 -2.16 -5.22
N ALA A 289 -11.90 -2.96 -5.08
CA ALA A 289 -10.59 -2.47 -4.71
C ALA A 289 -10.01 -1.52 -5.78
N GLU A 290 -10.19 -1.87 -7.05
CA GLU A 290 -9.83 -1.07 -8.23
C GLU A 290 -10.63 0.22 -8.30
N LEU A 291 -11.97 0.16 -8.19
CA LEU A 291 -12.81 1.35 -8.15
C LEU A 291 -12.31 2.35 -7.09
N MET A 292 -12.12 1.86 -5.87
CA MET A 292 -11.65 2.68 -4.75
C MET A 292 -10.19 3.15 -4.93
N SER A 293 -9.35 2.38 -5.63
CA SER A 293 -8.00 2.78 -6.05
C SER A 293 -8.06 3.97 -7.01
N HIS A 294 -8.85 3.86 -8.09
CA HIS A 294 -9.06 4.90 -9.08
C HIS A 294 -9.61 6.19 -8.47
N GLN A 295 -10.61 6.10 -7.59
CA GLN A 295 -11.16 7.25 -6.88
C GLN A 295 -10.07 7.98 -6.06
N ARG A 296 -9.22 7.24 -5.32
CA ARG A 296 -8.10 7.83 -4.55
C ARG A 296 -7.07 8.49 -5.46
N HIS A 297 -6.69 7.83 -6.56
CA HIS A 297 -5.74 8.38 -7.53
C HIS A 297 -6.27 9.65 -8.20
N ALA A 298 -7.55 9.68 -8.58
CA ALA A 298 -8.20 10.86 -9.15
C ALA A 298 -8.16 12.05 -8.17
N VAL A 299 -8.42 11.81 -6.89
CA VAL A 299 -8.33 12.84 -5.84
C VAL A 299 -6.90 13.36 -5.68
N LEU A 300 -5.89 12.49 -5.61
CA LEU A 300 -4.49 12.91 -5.52
C LEU A 300 -4.02 13.67 -6.75
N LYS A 301 -4.40 13.21 -7.95
CA LYS A 301 -4.12 13.91 -9.21
C LYS A 301 -4.69 15.32 -9.19
N ARG A 302 -5.95 15.46 -8.79
CA ARG A 302 -6.62 16.76 -8.63
C ARG A 302 -5.90 17.64 -7.60
N PHE A 303 -5.55 17.11 -6.42
CA PHE A 303 -4.84 17.88 -5.39
C PHE A 303 -3.44 18.31 -5.83
N SER A 304 -2.71 17.44 -6.52
CA SER A 304 -1.41 17.74 -7.11
C SER A 304 -1.49 18.87 -8.15
N HIS A 305 -2.57 18.95 -8.94
CA HIS A 305 -2.77 20.02 -9.92
C HIS A 305 -3.24 21.33 -9.28
N LEU A 306 -4.20 21.27 -8.34
CA LEU A 306 -4.72 22.45 -7.64
C LEU A 306 -3.75 23.03 -6.61
N SER A 307 -2.74 22.26 -6.19
CA SER A 307 -1.72 22.69 -5.24
C SER A 307 -0.34 22.28 -5.74
N PRO A 308 0.15 22.91 -6.83
CA PRO A 308 1.36 22.50 -7.52
C PRO A 308 2.66 22.77 -6.76
N VAL A 309 2.59 23.57 -5.69
CA VAL A 309 3.67 23.85 -4.72
C VAL A 309 3.14 23.46 -3.34
N SER A 310 3.20 22.17 -3.04
CA SER A 310 2.67 21.58 -1.81
C SER A 310 3.26 20.17 -1.61
N PRO A 311 2.87 19.40 -0.59
CA PRO A 311 3.23 17.99 -0.49
C PRO A 311 2.59 17.10 -1.56
N PHE A 312 1.47 17.52 -2.17
CA PHE A 312 0.68 16.67 -3.06
C PHE A 312 1.40 16.18 -4.32
N PRO A 313 2.21 17.01 -5.03
CA PRO A 313 3.03 16.51 -6.13
C PRO A 313 3.98 15.37 -5.73
N VAL A 314 4.51 15.39 -4.51
CA VAL A 314 5.40 14.34 -4.00
C VAL A 314 4.61 13.08 -3.66
N ILE A 315 3.51 13.22 -2.91
CA ILE A 315 2.64 12.08 -2.53
C ILE A 315 2.05 11.41 -3.78
N HIS A 316 1.57 12.20 -4.73
CA HIS A 316 1.04 11.72 -6.00
C HIS A 316 2.10 10.99 -6.82
N TYR A 317 3.35 11.46 -6.81
CA TYR A 317 4.45 10.73 -7.45
C TYR A 317 4.69 9.37 -6.79
N ILE A 318 4.77 9.31 -5.46
CA ILE A 318 4.95 8.06 -4.70
C ILE A 318 3.84 7.06 -5.07
N GLU A 319 2.59 7.52 -5.14
CA GLU A 319 1.47 6.67 -5.52
C GLU A 319 1.53 6.16 -6.96
N CYS A 320 1.88 7.03 -7.92
CA CYS A 320 2.08 6.57 -9.29
C CYS A 320 3.23 5.56 -9.39
N LYS A 321 4.31 5.73 -8.61
CA LYS A 321 5.41 4.76 -8.57
C LYS A 321 4.99 3.43 -7.94
N ALA A 322 4.19 3.47 -6.87
CA ALA A 322 3.63 2.27 -6.25
C ALA A 322 2.71 1.50 -7.20
N LEU A 323 1.89 2.23 -7.95
CA LEU A 323 1.02 1.68 -8.99
C LEU A 323 1.82 1.02 -10.11
N GLU A 324 2.85 1.71 -10.63
CA GLU A 324 3.76 1.17 -11.64
C GLU A 324 4.38 -0.14 -11.17
N VAL A 325 4.95 -0.17 -9.96
CA VAL A 325 5.56 -1.38 -9.39
C VAL A 325 4.51 -2.50 -9.26
N ARG A 326 3.30 -2.20 -8.77
CA ARG A 326 2.21 -3.17 -8.65
C ARG A 326 1.85 -3.77 -10.01
N ASN A 327 1.66 -2.92 -11.02
CA ASN A 327 1.31 -3.33 -12.38
C ASN A 327 2.41 -4.17 -13.02
N LEU A 328 3.68 -3.78 -12.89
CA LEU A 328 4.80 -4.56 -13.40
C LEU A 328 4.89 -5.93 -12.74
N ARG A 329 4.67 -6.02 -11.42
CA ARG A 329 4.62 -7.30 -10.71
C ARG A 329 3.49 -8.18 -11.23
N LEU A 330 2.29 -7.63 -11.35
CA LEU A 330 1.12 -8.34 -11.86
C LEU A 330 1.37 -8.85 -13.29
N LEU A 331 1.90 -7.98 -14.14
CA LEU A 331 2.25 -8.28 -15.53
C LEU A 331 3.25 -9.43 -15.63
N VAL A 332 4.38 -9.33 -14.92
CA VAL A 332 5.45 -10.32 -14.99
C VAL A 332 5.01 -11.64 -14.38
N ARG A 333 4.31 -11.62 -13.24
CA ARG A 333 3.80 -12.84 -12.61
C ARG A 333 2.74 -13.51 -13.47
N GLY A 334 1.78 -12.74 -13.99
CA GLY A 334 0.74 -13.24 -14.89
C GLY A 334 1.33 -13.89 -16.13
N LYS A 335 2.31 -13.25 -16.77
CA LYS A 335 3.05 -13.82 -17.91
C LYS A 335 3.82 -15.09 -17.53
N SER A 336 4.46 -15.12 -16.36
CA SER A 336 5.25 -16.28 -15.92
C SER A 336 4.41 -17.54 -15.68
N VAL A 337 3.13 -17.38 -15.30
CA VAL A 337 2.20 -18.50 -15.11
C VAL A 337 1.29 -18.74 -16.32
N GLY A 338 1.52 -18.02 -17.43
CA GLY A 338 0.81 -18.20 -18.70
C GLY A 338 -0.62 -17.67 -18.72
N LEU A 339 -0.94 -16.64 -17.93
CA LEU A 339 -2.25 -15.99 -18.01
C LEU A 339 -2.44 -15.30 -19.37
N PRO A 340 -3.65 -15.35 -19.95
CA PRO A 340 -3.99 -14.57 -21.14
C PRO A 340 -3.84 -13.06 -20.91
N ASP A 341 -3.49 -12.34 -21.97
CA ASP A 341 -3.25 -10.90 -21.91
C ASP A 341 -4.50 -10.13 -21.49
N GLU A 342 -5.68 -10.59 -21.88
CA GLU A 342 -6.96 -9.98 -21.50
C GLU A 342 -7.21 -10.09 -19.99
N VAL A 343 -6.80 -11.20 -19.37
CA VAL A 343 -6.92 -11.41 -17.93
C VAL A 343 -5.94 -10.50 -17.18
N ILE A 344 -4.72 -10.37 -17.68
CA ILE A 344 -3.71 -9.47 -17.10
C ILE A 344 -4.18 -8.02 -17.24
N GLU A 345 -4.62 -7.60 -18.42
CA GLU A 345 -5.07 -6.23 -18.71
C GLU A 345 -6.28 -5.84 -17.84
N ALA A 346 -7.20 -6.76 -17.59
CA ALA A 346 -8.37 -6.51 -16.73
C ALA A 346 -8.00 -6.10 -15.29
N HIS A 347 -6.80 -6.45 -14.82
CA HIS A 347 -6.32 -6.12 -13.47
C HIS A 347 -5.22 -5.04 -13.45
N LEU A 348 -4.90 -4.46 -14.62
CA LEU A 348 -3.98 -3.32 -14.71
C LEU A 348 -4.74 -2.01 -14.44
N ASP A 349 -4.21 -1.20 -13.54
CA ASP A 349 -4.78 0.10 -13.14
C ASP A 349 -3.93 1.23 -13.74
N TYR A 350 -4.51 2.40 -14.03
CA TYR A 350 -3.88 3.47 -14.81
C TYR A 350 -4.08 4.89 -14.22
#